data_AF-A0A853CKY7-F1
#
_entry.id   AF-A0A853CKY7-F1
#
_cell.length_a   1.000
_cell.length_b   1.000
_cell.length_c   1.000
_cell.angle_alpha   90.00
_cell.angle_beta   90.00
_cell.angle_gamma   90.00
#
_symmetry.space_group_name_H-M   'P 1'
#
loop_
_entity.id
_entity.type
_entity.pdbx_description
1 polymer ?
#
loop_
_entity_poly.entity_id
_entity_poly.type
_entity_poly.pdbx_seq_one_letter_code
_entity_poly.pdbx_strand_id
1 'polypeptide(L)'
;MTTQDDAARDYRAAFLRFLGRHEEVARHAGYELGRAALAADLSLLTLVRVHHDVLIEVLRDTPADEVSAVAGAASDFLLEVLASYDMVQRALREDG
;
A
#
# COMPACT_ATOMS: atom_id res chain seq x y z
N MET A 1 14.25 5.35 -14.78
CA MET A 1 12.82 5.57 -15.07
C MET A 1 12.12 4.31 -14.62
N THR A 2 11.58 4.31 -13.41
CA THR A 2 10.83 3.17 -12.86
C THR A 2 9.55 3.03 -13.66
N THR A 3 9.28 1.86 -14.21
CA THR A 3 8.07 1.62 -15.00
C THR A 3 6.89 1.35 -14.07
N GLN A 4 5.65 1.45 -14.58
CA GLN A 4 4.45 1.12 -13.81
C GLN A 4 4.47 -0.31 -13.26
N ASP A 5 5.06 -1.25 -14.01
CA ASP A 5 5.19 -2.66 -13.61
C ASP A 5 6.20 -2.84 -12.46
N ASP A 6 7.26 -2.03 -12.44
CA ASP A 6 8.24 -2.04 -11.34
C ASP A 6 7.59 -1.51 -10.05
N ALA A 7 6.78 -0.44 -10.15
CA ALA A 7 6.05 0.09 -9.00
C ALA A 7 5.03 -0.92 -8.43
N ALA A 8 4.33 -1.66 -9.29
CA ALA A 8 3.41 -2.71 -8.85
C ALA A 8 4.14 -3.88 -8.16
N ARG A 9 5.33 -4.26 -8.67
CA ARG A 9 6.17 -5.29 -8.04
C ARG A 9 6.67 -4.84 -6.67
N ASP A 10 7.16 -3.60 -6.57
CA ASP A 10 7.64 -3.02 -5.31
C ASP A 10 6.50 -2.91 -4.29
N TYR A 11 5.29 -2.55 -4.74
CA TYR A 11 4.09 -2.54 -3.92
C TYR A 11 3.79 -3.93 -3.34
N ARG A 12 3.76 -4.96 -4.18
CA ARG A 12 3.52 -6.34 -3.75
C ARG A 12 4.54 -6.81 -2.72
N ALA A 13 5.82 -6.52 -2.94
CA ALA A 13 6.89 -6.88 -2.01
C ALA A 13 6.73 -6.17 -0.66
N ALA A 14 6.39 -4.88 -0.65
CA ALA A 14 6.14 -4.11 0.56
C ALA A 14 4.92 -4.61 1.33
N PHE A 15 3.83 -4.93 0.62
CA PHE A 15 2.60 -5.47 1.21
C PHE A 15 2.85 -6.80 1.92
N LEU A 16 3.50 -7.76 1.26
CA LEU A 16 3.81 -9.07 1.87
C LEU A 16 4.75 -8.93 3.08
N ARG A 17 5.71 -8.00 3.02
CA ARG A 17 6.60 -7.69 4.14
C ARG A 17 5.87 -7.04 5.31
N PHE A 18 4.85 -6.21 5.05
CA PHE A 18 4.01 -5.62 6.08
C PHE A 18 3.20 -6.71 6.79
N LEU A 19 2.55 -7.61 6.04
CA LEU A 19 1.75 -8.70 6.60
C LEU A 19 2.59 -9.72 7.39
N GLY A 20 3.82 -10.02 6.95
CA GLY A 20 4.71 -10.94 7.65
C GLY A 20 5.30 -10.40 8.96
N ARG A 21 5.04 -9.13 9.31
CA ARG A 21 5.53 -8.50 10.54
C ARG A 21 4.37 -8.36 11.52
N HIS A 22 4.16 -9.38 12.34
CA HIS A 22 3.28 -9.30 13.50
C HIS A 22 3.82 -8.24 14.47
N GLU A 23 3.12 -7.10 14.47
CA GLU A 23 3.11 -6.05 15.48
C GLU A 23 4.43 -5.28 15.75
N GLU A 24 4.24 -3.99 16.01
CA GLU A 24 5.19 -2.98 16.52
C GLU A 24 6.17 -2.21 15.62
N VAL A 25 6.54 -2.62 14.40
CA VAL A 25 7.54 -1.84 13.60
C VAL A 25 7.06 -1.38 12.21
N ALA A 26 5.82 -1.64 11.83
CA ALA A 26 5.38 -1.41 10.45
C ALA A 26 4.92 0.04 10.12
N ARG A 27 4.86 0.94 11.11
CA ARG A 27 4.15 2.24 11.04
C ARG A 27 4.73 3.36 10.16
N HIS A 28 5.68 3.04 9.30
CA HIS A 28 6.28 4.00 8.35
C HIS A 28 6.51 3.44 6.96
N ALA A 29 6.29 2.13 6.76
CA ALA A 29 6.58 1.48 5.49
C ALA A 29 5.54 1.84 4.42
N GLY A 30 4.26 1.97 4.79
CA GLY A 30 3.21 2.39 3.86
C GLY A 30 3.42 3.83 3.35
N TYR A 31 3.85 4.72 4.24
CA TYR A 31 4.12 6.13 3.90
C TYR A 31 5.23 6.29 2.84
N GLU A 32 6.41 5.72 3.07
CA GLU A 32 7.51 5.85 2.09
C GLU A 32 7.18 5.17 0.75
N LEU A 33 6.41 4.07 0.78
CA LEU A 33 5.91 3.43 -0.43
C LEU A 33 4.95 4.34 -1.20
N GLY A 34 4.03 5.01 -0.50
CA GLY A 34 3.11 5.97 -1.09
C GLY A 34 3.84 7.13 -1.76
N ARG A 35 4.90 7.65 -1.13
CA ARG A 35 5.75 8.68 -1.76
C ARG A 35 6.51 8.17 -2.99
N ALA A 36 7.04 6.95 -2.95
CA ALA A 36 7.70 6.34 -4.10
C ALA A 36 6.73 6.13 -5.28
N ALA A 37 5.51 5.68 -5.00
CA ALA A 37 4.46 5.52 -6.01
C ALA A 37 4.06 6.86 -6.66
N LEU A 38 3.95 7.93 -5.85
CA LEU A 38 3.73 9.29 -6.34
C LEU A 38 4.88 9.78 -7.23
N ALA A 39 6.13 9.54 -6.83
CA ALA A 39 7.30 9.90 -7.64
C ALA A 39 7.39 9.12 -8.97
N ALA A 40 6.72 7.96 -9.06
CA ALA A 40 6.62 7.14 -10.26
C ALA A 40 5.34 7.43 -11.09
N ASP A 41 4.59 8.48 -10.76
CA ASP A 41 3.33 8.87 -11.42
C ASP A 41 2.26 7.76 -11.41
N LEU A 42 2.27 6.91 -10.39
CA LEU A 42 1.28 5.85 -10.25
C LEU A 42 -0.06 6.44 -9.84
N SER A 43 -1.06 6.27 -10.72
CA SER A 43 -2.46 6.63 -10.44
C SER A 43 -2.96 5.98 -9.16
N LEU A 44 -3.64 6.77 -8.33
CA LEU A 44 -4.32 6.32 -7.11
C LEU A 44 -5.25 5.12 -7.38
N LEU A 45 -5.98 5.13 -8.51
CA LEU A 45 -6.87 4.03 -8.87
C LEU A 45 -6.11 2.76 -9.22
N THR A 46 -4.95 2.89 -9.88
CA THR A 46 -4.07 1.76 -10.19
C THR A 46 -3.49 1.18 -8.90
N LEU A 47 -3.05 2.03 -7.97
CA LEU A 47 -2.54 1.61 -6.67
C LEU A 47 -3.59 0.81 -5.87
N VAL A 48 -4.82 1.33 -5.79
CA VAL A 48 -5.93 0.65 -5.08
C VAL A 48 -6.27 -0.69 -5.74
N ARG A 49 -6.24 -0.77 -7.08
CA ARG A 49 -6.43 -2.05 -7.78
C ARG A 49 -5.34 -3.06 -7.43
N VAL A 50 -4.07 -2.67 -7.56
CA VAL A 50 -2.92 -3.52 -7.23
C VAL A 50 -2.99 -4.01 -5.78
N HIS A 51 -3.40 -3.14 -4.84
CA HIS A 51 -3.61 -3.53 -3.45
C HIS A 51 -4.62 -4.67 -3.31
N HIS A 52 -5.80 -4.52 -3.91
CA HIS A 52 -6.84 -5.54 -3.81
C HIS A 52 -6.47 -6.84 -4.54
N ASP A 53 -5.78 -6.75 -5.68
CA ASP A 53 -5.30 -7.94 -6.40
C ASP A 53 -4.34 -8.76 -5.52
N VAL A 54 -3.37 -8.10 -4.87
CA VAL A 54 -2.44 -8.76 -3.94
C VAL A 54 -3.15 -9.27 -2.69
N LEU A 55 -4.10 -8.52 -2.13
CA LEU A 55 -4.89 -8.96 -0.98
C LEU A 55 -5.69 -10.24 -1.32
N ILE A 56 -6.33 -10.30 -2.49
CA ILE A 56 -7.08 -11.48 -2.93
C ILE A 56 -6.14 -12.70 -3.04
N GLU A 57 -4.94 -12.53 -3.57
CA GLU A 57 -3.94 -13.60 -3.62
C GLU A 57 -3.57 -14.11 -2.22
N VAL A 58 -3.29 -13.20 -1.28
CA VAL A 58 -2.95 -13.57 0.09
C VAL A 58 -4.10 -14.28 0.79
N LEU A 59 -5.33 -13.77 0.65
CA LEU A 59 -6.50 -14.34 1.31
C LEU A 59 -6.83 -15.76 0.81
N ARG A 60 -6.44 -16.14 -0.42
CA ARG A 60 -6.61 -17.52 -0.91
C ARG A 60 -5.77 -18.53 -0.12
N ASP A 61 -4.61 -18.11 0.36
CA ASP A 61 -3.67 -18.95 1.09
C ASP A 61 -3.75 -18.74 2.62
N THR A 62 -4.64 -17.85 3.09
CA THR A 62 -4.81 -17.51 4.51
C THR A 62 -5.78 -18.49 5.19
N PRO A 63 -5.44 -19.03 6.38
CA PRO A 63 -6.37 -19.80 7.21
C PRO A 63 -7.66 -19.02 7.52
N ALA A 64 -8.81 -19.69 7.52
CA ALA A 64 -10.12 -19.04 7.63
C ALA A 64 -10.29 -18.20 8.91
N ASP A 65 -9.66 -18.61 10.01
CA ASP A 65 -9.63 -17.91 11.29
C ASP A 65 -8.70 -16.68 11.31
N GLU A 66 -7.75 -16.60 10.38
CA GLU A 66 -6.81 -15.48 10.25
C GLU A 66 -7.26 -14.44 9.20
N VAL A 67 -8.21 -14.78 8.31
CA VAL A 67 -8.71 -13.92 7.23
C VAL A 67 -9.09 -12.51 7.72
N SER A 68 -9.80 -12.41 8.85
CA SER A 68 -10.21 -11.11 9.36
C SER A 68 -9.03 -10.26 9.84
N ALA A 69 -8.02 -10.88 10.44
CA ALA A 69 -6.83 -10.17 10.91
C ALA A 69 -5.99 -9.67 9.72
N VAL A 70 -5.81 -10.51 8.70
CA VAL A 70 -5.09 -10.15 7.46
C VAL A 70 -5.81 -9.04 6.70
N ALA A 71 -7.13 -9.12 6.56
CA ALA A 71 -7.92 -8.06 5.91
C ALA A 71 -7.84 -6.73 6.67
N GLY A 72 -7.84 -6.77 8.00
CA GLY A 72 -7.64 -5.58 8.84
C GLY A 72 -6.25 -4.95 8.63
N ALA A 73 -5.19 -5.76 8.73
CA ALA A 73 -3.82 -5.29 8.51
C ALA A 73 -3.61 -4.72 7.08
N ALA A 74 -4.24 -5.32 6.07
CA ALA A 74 -4.21 -4.80 4.71
C ALA A 74 -4.91 -3.43 4.61
N SER A 75 -6.04 -3.24 5.28
CA SER A 75 -6.73 -1.95 5.34
C SER A 75 -5.86 -0.87 5.99
N ASP A 76 -5.20 -1.19 7.11
CA ASP A 76 -4.30 -0.25 7.79
C ASP A 76 -3.12 0.15 6.89
N PHE A 77 -2.52 -0.82 6.20
CA PHE A 77 -1.47 -0.55 5.23
C PHE A 77 -1.93 0.38 4.10
N LEU A 78 -3.12 0.15 3.53
CA LEU A 78 -3.66 1.00 2.48
C LEU A 78 -3.83 2.44 2.99
N LEU A 79 -4.37 2.62 4.20
CA LEU A 79 -4.52 3.95 4.80
C LEU A 79 -3.18 4.68 4.97
N GLU A 80 -2.13 3.99 5.40
CA GLU A 80 -0.78 4.59 5.50
C GLU A 80 -0.24 5.03 4.13
N VAL A 81 -0.44 4.21 3.09
CA VAL A 81 -0.06 4.57 1.72
C VAL A 81 -0.83 5.79 1.23
N LEU A 82 -2.15 5.81 1.46
CA LEU A 82 -3.04 6.89 1.03
C LEU A 82 -2.81 8.21 1.77
N ALA A 83 -2.32 8.17 3.02
CA ALA A 83 -1.93 9.36 3.76
C ALA A 83 -0.87 10.19 3.00
N SER A 84 0.01 9.54 2.25
CA SER A 84 1.00 10.21 1.39
C SER A 84 0.36 11.01 0.26
N TYR A 85 -0.72 10.47 -0.33
CA TYR A 85 -1.47 11.13 -1.40
C TYR A 85 -2.29 12.32 -0.86
N ASP A 86 -2.87 12.20 0.35
CA ASP A 86 -3.61 13.30 0.98
C ASP A 86 -2.69 14.49 1.31
N MET A 87 -1.48 14.23 1.83
CA MET A 87 -0.50 15.30 2.09
C MET A 87 -0.09 16.05 0.82
N VAL A 88 0.13 15.34 -0.30
CA VAL A 88 0.47 15.99 -1.58
C VAL A 88 -0.71 16.80 -2.12
N GLN A 89 -1.93 16.29 -2.02
CA GLN A 89 -3.11 17.05 -2.44
C GLN A 89 -3.33 18.32 -1.60
N ARG A 90 -3.04 18.28 -0.29
CA ARG A 90 -3.13 19.46 0.57
C ARG A 90 -2.10 20.51 0.19
N ALA A 91 -0.84 20.13 -0.01
CA ALA A 91 0.21 21.05 -0.45
C ALA A 91 -0.16 21.77 -1.76
N LEU A 92 -0.69 21.03 -2.74
CA LEU A 92 -1.16 21.61 -4.01
C LEU A 92 -2.32 22.61 -3.86
N ARG A 93 -3.13 22.49 -2.80
CA ARG A 93 -4.25 23.43 -2.51
C ARG A 93 -3.80 24.65 -1.72
N GLU A 94 -2.74 24.53 -0.93
CA GLU A 94 -2.19 25.62 -0.10
C GLU A 94 -1.25 26.53 -0.92
N ASP A 95 -0.60 25.99 -1.94
CA ASP A 95 0.30 26.73 -2.86
C ASP A 95 -0.43 27.34 -4.08
N GLY A 96 -1.77 27.23 -4.15
CA GLY A 96 -2.61 27.60 -5.31
C GLY A 96 -3.41 28.89 -5.16
#